data_AF-A0A838MR46-F1
#
_entry.id   AF-A0A838MR46-F1
#
_cell.length_a   1.000
_cell.length_b   1.000
_cell.length_c   1.000
_cell.angle_alpha   90.00
_cell.angle_beta   90.00
_cell.angle_gamma   90.00
#
_symmetry.space_group_name_H-M   'P 1'
#
loop_
_entity.id
_entity.type
_entity.pdbx_description
1 polymer ?
#
loop_
_entity_poly.entity_id
_entity_poly.type
_entity_poly.pdbx_seq_one_letter_code
_entity_poly.pdbx_strand_id
1 'polypeptide(L)' 'RTIPIIVDGRPFLTYKEASRYLLSLTPGAREKAFAEMSNGAAGEVGSTRNSRPPTRCEG' A
#
# COMPACT_ATOMS: atom_id res chain seq x y z
N ARG A 1 -4.43 16.44 0.05
CA ARG A 1 -3.37 15.57 -0.52
C ARG A 1 -4.05 14.27 -0.90
N THR A 2 -4.17 13.94 -2.18
CA THR A 2 -4.76 12.67 -2.61
C THR A 2 -3.71 11.58 -2.43
N ILE A 3 -4.04 10.53 -1.67
CA ILE A 3 -3.15 9.38 -1.50
C ILE A 3 -3.35 8.48 -2.72
N PRO A 4 -2.30 8.22 -3.52
CA PRO A 4 -2.42 7.33 -4.66
C PRO A 4 -2.55 5.88 -4.20
N ILE A 5 -3.40 5.12 -4.88
CA ILE A 5 -3.55 3.68 -4.70
C ILE A 5 -2.45 2.99 -5.49
N ILE A 6 -1.57 2.25 -4.82
CA ILE A 6 -0.50 1.51 -5.48
C ILE A 6 -0.98 0.10 -5.81
N VAL A 7 -0.87 -0.30 -7.08
CA VAL A 7 -1.22 -1.64 -7.57
C VAL A 7 -0.12 -2.12 -8.51
N ASP A 8 0.50 -3.27 -8.23
CA ASP A 8 1.62 -3.81 -9.02
C ASP A 8 2.77 -2.78 -9.21
N GLY A 9 3.05 -1.99 -8.17
CA GLY A 9 4.04 -0.90 -8.20
C GLY A 9 3.63 0.34 -8.99
N ARG A 10 2.40 0.41 -9.52
CA ARG A 10 1.87 1.57 -10.27
C ARG A 10 0.95 2.42 -9.39
N PRO A 11 1.17 3.74 -9.30
CA PRO A 11 0.28 4.64 -8.60
C PRO A 11 -0.95 5.00 -9.44
N PHE A 12 -2.14 4.84 -8.87
CA PHE A 12 -3.42 5.24 -9.44
C PHE A 12 -4.09 6.29 -8.55
N LEU A 13 -4.64 7.35 -9.15
CA LEU A 13 -5.33 8.39 -8.38
C LEU A 13 -6.72 7.97 -7.91
N THR A 14 -7.35 7.02 -8.61
CA THR A 14 -8.72 6.62 -8.34
C THR A 14 -8.88 5.11 -8.29
N TYR A 15 -9.81 4.65 -7.45
CA TYR A 15 -10.22 3.25 -7.39
C TYR A 15 -10.70 2.72 -8.75
N LYS A 16 -11.32 3.60 -9.55
CA LYS A 16 -11.85 3.28 -10.89
C LYS A 16 -10.73 2.95 -11.88
N GLU A 17 -9.62 3.70 -11.86
CA GLU A 17 -8.46 3.42 -12.71
C GLU A 17 -7.75 2.14 -12.28
N ALA A 18 -7.55 1.95 -10.98
CA ALA A 18 -6.99 0.72 -10.43
C ALA A 18 -7.85 -0.51 -10.79
N SER A 19 -9.17 -0.40 -10.69
CA SER A 19 -10.09 -1.48 -11.07
C SER A 19 -10.04 -1.79 -12.57
N ARG A 20 -9.93 -0.78 -13.43
CA ARG A 20 -9.72 -0.99 -14.87
C ARG A 20 -8.42 -1.72 -15.17
N TYR A 21 -7.35 -1.38 -14.45
CA TYR A 21 -6.07 -2.07 -14.58
C TYR A 21 -6.18 -3.54 -14.16
N LEU A 22 -6.81 -3.82 -13.03
CA LEU A 22 -7.08 -5.19 -12.55
C LEU A 22 -7.91 -6.03 -13.54
N LEU A 23 -8.87 -5.41 -14.24
CA LEU A 23 -9.67 -6.08 -15.26
C LEU A 23 -8.89 -6.37 -16.56
N SER A 24 -7.80 -5.64 -16.80
CA SER A 24 -6.90 -5.88 -17.93
C SER A 24 -5.86 -6.97 -17.66
N LEU A 25 -5.72 -7.42 -16.39
CA LEU A 25 -4.77 -8.45 -15.99
C LEU A 25 -5.37 -9.85 -16.14
N THR A 26 -4.48 -10.84 -16.24
CA THR A 26 -4.86 -12.25 -16.16
C THR A 26 -5.38 -12.58 -14.75
N PRO A 27 -6.27 -13.58 -14.59
CA PRO A 27 -6.89 -13.89 -13.30
C PRO A 27 -5.89 -14.09 -12.15
N GLY A 28 -4.76 -14.77 -12.41
CA GLY A 28 -3.73 -14.98 -11.39
C GLY A 28 -2.96 -13.70 -11.00
N ALA A 29 -2.73 -12.79 -11.95
CA ALA A 29 -2.11 -11.50 -11.66
C ALA A 29 -3.08 -10.54 -10.94
N ARG A 30 -4.38 -10.63 -11.26
CA ARG A 30 -5.45 -9.83 -10.67
C ARG A 30 -5.61 -10.08 -9.17
N GLU A 31 -5.57 -11.34 -8.73
CA GLU A 31 -5.73 -11.68 -7.31
C GLU A 31 -4.57 -11.12 -6.46
N LYS A 32 -3.34 -11.23 -6.97
CA LYS A 32 -2.15 -10.67 -6.33
C LYS A 32 -2.24 -9.13 -6.23
N ALA A 33 -2.55 -8.48 -7.35
CA ALA A 33 -2.68 -7.04 -7.43
C ALA A 33 -3.84 -6.49 -6.56
N PHE A 34 -4.96 -7.23 -6.45
CA PHE A 34 -6.08 -6.88 -5.57
C PHE A 34 -5.72 -7.00 -4.09
N ALA A 35 -4.94 -8.02 -3.70
CA ALA A 35 -4.44 -8.16 -2.33
C ALA A 35 -3.52 -7.00 -1.92
N GLU A 36 -2.69 -6.50 -2.85
CA GLU A 36 -1.84 -5.31 -2.63
C GLU A 36 -2.69 -4.05 -2.49
N MET A 37 -3.70 -3.88 -3.35
CA MET A 37 -4.65 -2.76 -3.29
C MET A 37 -5.42 -2.72 -1.96
N SER A 38 -5.88 -3.88 -1.47
CA SER A 38 -6.64 -3.99 -0.22
C SER A 38 -5.80 -3.69 1.02
N ASN A 39 -4.51 -4.03 1.01
CA ASN A 39 -3.59 -3.69 2.10
C ASN A 39 -3.18 -2.22 2.09
N GLY A 40 -2.97 -1.63 0.90
CA GLY A 40 -2.60 -0.22 0.76
C GLY A 40 -3.73 0.77 1.01
N ALA A 41 -4.99 0.38 0.76
CA ALA A 41 -6.16 1.24 0.99
C ALA A 41 -6.58 1.34 2.47
N ALA A 42 -6.18 0.37 3.31
CA ALA A 42 -6.58 0.28 4.71
C ALA A 42 -5.46 0.64 5.71
N GLY A 43 -4.22 0.87 5.29
CA GLY A 43 -3.13 0.98 6.25
C GLY A 43 -1.86 1.59 5.72
N GLU A 44 -1.71 2.87 6.00
CA GLU A 44 -0.54 3.34 6.73
C GLU A 44 -0.36 2.59 8.06
N VAL A 45 -0.12 1.27 8.05
CA VAL A 45 0.27 0.57 9.28
C VAL A 45 1.38 -0.42 8.97
N GLY A 46 2.60 0.03 9.25
CA GLY A 46 3.75 -0.85 9.47
C GLY A 46 4.81 -0.79 8.39
N SER A 47 5.70 0.20 8.49
CA SER A 47 7.17 0.00 8.41
C SER A 47 7.90 1.31 8.09
N THR A 48 7.82 2.29 8.97
CA THR A 48 9.01 3.10 9.28
C THR A 48 9.26 3.00 10.78
N ARG A 49 10.23 2.14 11.09
CA ARG A 49 10.94 2.09 12.36
C ARG A 49 11.40 3.51 12.71
N ASN A 50 10.70 4.19 13.62
CA ASN A 50 11.33 5.24 14.40
C ASN A 50 11.79 4.60 15.71
N SER A 51 12.91 3.90 15.62
CA SER A 51 13.69 3.41 16.76
C SER A 51 14.18 4.62 17.56
N ARG A 52 13.31 5.17 18.42
CA ARG A 52 13.73 6.10 19.46
C ARG A 52 14.39 5.25 20.56
N PRO A 53 15.70 5.35 20.79
CA PRO A 53 16.31 4.62 21.89
C PRO A 53 15.70 5.11 23.22
N PRO A 54 15.48 4.23 24.21
CA PRO A 54 15.14 4.69 25.55
C PRO A 54 16.31 5.56 26.04
N THR A 55 16.01 6.79 26.44
CA THR A 55 16.97 7.68 27.09
C THR A 55 17.57 6.93 28.28
N ARG A 56 18.88 6.76 28.17
CA ARG A 56 19.81 6.19 29.16
C ARG A 56 19.54 6.74 30.57
N CYS A 57 19.66 5.84 31.54
CA CYS A 57 19.59 6.10 32.98
C CYS A 57 20.54 7.22 33.44
N GLU A 58 20.03 8.12 34.26
CA GLU A 58 20.76 8.85 35.31
C GLU A 58 19.96 8.57 36.60
N GLY A 59 20.53 8.22 37.76
CA GLY A 59 21.86 8.44 38.29
C GLY A 59 21.62 8.82 39.75
#